data_AF-A0A7R9SWK3-F1
#
_entry.id   AF-A0A7R9SWK3-F1
#
_cell.length_a   1.000
_cell.length_b   1.000
_cell.length_c   1.000
_cell.angle_alpha   90.00
_cell.angle_beta   90.00
_cell.angle_gamma   90.00
#
_symmetry.space_group_name_H-M   'P 1'
#
loop_
_entity.id
_entity.type
_entity.pdbx_description
1 polymer ?
#
loop_
_entity_poly.entity_id
_entity_poly.type
_entity_poly.pdbx_seq_one_letter_code
_entity_poly.pdbx_strand_id
1 'polypeptide(L)'
;TSLRVAASSGEDAARLRAVLKYAAAEPPSGSLPNFTAPALRLVADADRAKRLQDLVESAEGAPAAFLALPRAHRACASFHDTAHSLVLEAMLARVRTRLAGVRNLDVWKRESGGEELFSSYPQEFATEVGEYLLTLPQLLEQLEDESEEWITRVALGAAKLLQKEVLGIREMSTAGGAQLGVDVEYILNVLAALGVDLPAAVDLEAALAQAKAKAGAGGAE
;
A
#
# COMPACT_ATOMS: atom_id res chain seq x y z
N THR A 1 -3.00 -6.30 11.31
CA THR A 1 -3.88 -5.88 12.42
C THR A 1 -4.78 -7.03 12.85
N SER A 2 -4.41 -7.78 13.90
CA SER A 2 -5.24 -8.86 14.43
C SER A 2 -6.52 -8.26 15.01
N LEU A 3 -7.67 -8.62 14.43
CA LEU A 3 -8.98 -8.46 15.06
C LEU A 3 -9.00 -9.29 16.36
N ARG A 4 -8.32 -8.80 17.41
CA ARG A 4 -8.69 -9.11 18.79
C ARG A 4 -10.00 -8.37 19.00
N VAL A 5 -11.09 -8.97 18.54
CA VAL A 5 -12.42 -8.61 19.00
C VAL A 5 -12.30 -8.61 20.52
N ALA A 6 -12.51 -7.43 21.09
CA ALA A 6 -12.53 -7.21 22.52
C ALA A 6 -13.36 -8.36 23.12
N ALA A 7 -12.67 -9.25 23.83
CA ALA A 7 -13.30 -10.05 24.86
C ALA A 7 -13.68 -9.05 25.94
N SER A 8 -14.77 -8.33 25.69
CA SER A 8 -15.44 -7.51 26.68
C SER A 8 -15.77 -8.44 27.84
N SER A 9 -15.14 -8.21 28.99
CA SER A 9 -15.42 -8.86 30.26
C SER A 9 -15.22 -10.39 30.30
N GLY A 10 -14.31 -10.87 31.15
CA GLY A 10 -14.20 -12.31 31.47
C GLY A 10 -15.51 -12.94 31.96
N GLU A 11 -16.48 -12.12 32.40
CA GLU A 11 -17.81 -12.55 32.82
C GLU A 11 -18.69 -13.00 31.64
N ASP A 12 -18.63 -12.33 30.49
CA ASP A 12 -19.43 -12.69 29.31
C ASP A 12 -18.94 -13.99 28.68
N ALA A 13 -17.61 -14.18 28.66
CA ALA A 13 -16.99 -15.43 28.24
C ALA A 13 -17.33 -16.60 29.17
N ALA A 14 -17.42 -16.36 30.49
CA ALA A 14 -17.82 -17.37 31.46
C ALA A 14 -19.31 -17.75 31.31
N ARG A 15 -20.19 -16.76 31.08
CA ARG A 15 -21.62 -16.96 30.82
C ARG A 15 -21.86 -17.77 29.55
N LEU A 16 -21.17 -17.45 28.45
CA LEU A 16 -21.27 -18.20 27.19
C LEU A 16 -20.87 -19.67 27.37
N ARG A 17 -19.80 -19.93 28.13
CA ARG A 17 -19.36 -21.30 28.44
C ARG A 17 -20.38 -22.09 29.25
N ALA A 18 -21.02 -21.45 30.23
CA ALA A 18 -22.07 -22.09 31.02
C ALA A 18 -23.28 -22.48 30.16
N VAL A 19 -23.69 -21.61 29.22
CA VAL A 19 -24.75 -21.88 28.24
C VAL A 19 -24.38 -23.06 27.34
N LEU A 20 -23.15 -23.06 26.79
CA LEU A 20 -22.69 -24.11 25.87
C LEU A 20 -22.64 -25.49 26.54
N LYS A 21 -22.06 -25.58 27.75
CA LYS A 21 -22.03 -26.83 28.52
C LYS A 21 -23.42 -27.35 28.86
N TYR A 22 -24.35 -26.44 29.20
CA TYR A 22 -25.74 -26.79 29.48
C TYR A 22 -26.47 -27.30 28.22
N ALA A 23 -26.24 -26.66 27.07
CA ALA A 23 -26.86 -27.02 25.80
C ALA A 23 -26.31 -28.31 25.17
N ALA A 24 -25.03 -28.64 25.42
CA ALA A 24 -24.37 -29.83 24.90
C ALA A 24 -24.60 -31.09 25.75
N ALA A 25 -24.96 -30.94 27.03
CA ALA A 25 -25.46 -32.02 27.87
C ALA A 25 -26.95 -32.25 27.59
N GLU A 26 -27.47 -33.48 27.80
CA GLU A 26 -28.93 -33.69 27.82
C GLU A 26 -29.55 -32.69 28.80
N PRO A 27 -30.59 -31.92 28.39
CA PRO A 27 -31.12 -30.86 29.22
C PRO A 27 -31.64 -31.48 30.53
N PRO A 28 -31.12 -31.07 31.70
CA PRO A 28 -31.64 -31.57 32.96
C PRO A 28 -33.13 -31.21 33.03
N SER A 29 -33.94 -32.13 33.54
CA SER A 29 -35.40 -32.05 33.59
C SER A 29 -35.97 -30.96 34.54
N GLY A 30 -35.27 -29.84 34.70
CA GLY A 30 -35.62 -28.68 35.52
C GLY A 30 -35.83 -27.40 34.70
N SER A 31 -36.09 -26.29 35.40
CA SER A 31 -36.33 -24.99 34.76
C SER A 31 -35.08 -24.48 34.03
N LEU A 32 -35.24 -24.05 32.79
CA LEU A 32 -34.18 -23.38 32.03
C LEU A 32 -33.71 -22.13 32.81
N PRO A 33 -32.38 -21.92 32.96
CA PRO A 33 -31.84 -20.65 33.43
C PRO A 33 -32.37 -19.47 32.62
N ASN A 34 -32.33 -18.25 33.18
CA ASN A 34 -32.75 -17.03 32.46
C ASN A 34 -31.75 -16.68 31.35
N PHE A 35 -31.85 -17.41 30.25
CA PHE A 35 -31.02 -17.28 29.06
C PHE A 35 -31.63 -16.27 28.09
N THR A 36 -30.76 -15.56 27.37
CA THR A 36 -31.18 -14.70 26.28
C THR A 36 -31.80 -15.53 25.14
N ALA A 37 -32.65 -14.91 24.31
CA ALA A 37 -33.28 -15.60 23.19
C ALA A 37 -32.30 -16.34 22.23
N PRO A 38 -31.07 -15.83 21.96
CA PRO A 38 -30.05 -16.57 21.22
C PRO A 38 -29.55 -17.82 21.95
N ALA A 39 -29.40 -17.76 23.28
CA ALA A 39 -28.96 -18.89 24.10
C ALA A 39 -30.01 -20.00 24.16
N LEU A 40 -31.30 -19.67 24.21
CA LEU A 40 -32.40 -20.64 24.12
C LEU A 40 -32.41 -21.38 22.77
N ARG A 41 -32.08 -20.69 21.66
CA ARG A 41 -31.95 -21.32 20.33
C ARG A 41 -30.75 -22.25 20.24
N LEU A 42 -29.68 -21.96 20.99
CA LEU A 42 -28.52 -22.83 21.08
C LEU A 42 -28.82 -24.10 21.88
N VAL A 43 -29.56 -23.96 22.99
CA VAL A 43 -30.04 -25.09 23.82
C VAL A 43 -30.99 -26.00 23.04
N ALA A 44 -31.75 -25.45 22.09
CA ALA A 44 -32.65 -26.22 21.23
C ALA A 44 -31.95 -27.04 20.13
N ASP A 45 -30.64 -26.85 19.91
CA ASP A 45 -29.86 -27.54 18.88
C ASP A 45 -28.52 -28.01 19.47
N ALA A 46 -28.57 -29.18 20.13
CA ALA A 46 -27.43 -29.77 20.83
C ALA A 46 -26.21 -30.01 19.91
N ASP A 47 -26.45 -30.33 18.63
CA ASP A 47 -25.39 -30.51 17.64
C ASP A 47 -24.66 -29.18 17.34
N ARG A 48 -25.39 -28.07 17.19
CA ARG A 48 -24.78 -26.74 17.04
C ARG A 48 -24.07 -26.29 18.31
N ALA A 49 -24.67 -26.53 19.48
CA ALA A 49 -24.06 -26.19 20.76
C ALA A 49 -22.73 -26.92 20.95
N LYS A 50 -22.69 -28.23 20.66
CA LYS A 50 -21.47 -29.04 20.73
C LYS A 50 -20.39 -28.53 19.76
N ARG A 51 -20.74 -28.25 18.50
CA ARG A 51 -19.79 -27.68 17.52
C ARG A 51 -19.23 -26.32 17.95
N LEU A 52 -20.05 -25.47 18.55
CA LEU A 52 -19.61 -24.17 19.09
C LEU A 52 -18.72 -24.35 20.32
N GLN A 53 -19.04 -25.31 21.19
CA GLN A 53 -18.22 -25.65 22.34
C GLN A 53 -16.85 -26.19 21.90
N ASP A 54 -16.82 -27.13 20.95
CA ASP A 54 -15.58 -27.67 20.38
C ASP A 54 -14.73 -26.55 19.74
N LEU A 55 -15.37 -25.56 19.10
CA LEU A 55 -14.68 -24.41 18.49
C LEU A 55 -14.11 -23.45 19.53
N VAL A 56 -14.83 -23.20 20.63
CA VAL A 56 -14.35 -22.40 21.76
C VAL A 56 -13.19 -23.11 22.47
N GLU A 57 -13.31 -24.40 22.74
CA GLU A 57 -12.25 -25.21 23.35
C GLU A 57 -11.02 -25.29 22.44
N SER A 58 -11.22 -25.42 21.12
CA SER A 58 -10.14 -25.37 20.13
C SER A 58 -9.46 -24.00 20.03
N ALA A 59 -10.15 -22.92 20.42
CA ALA A 59 -9.58 -21.57 20.49
C ALA A 59 -8.74 -21.37 21.76
N GLU A 60 -9.08 -22.05 22.85
CA GLU A 60 -8.39 -21.97 24.14
C GLU A 60 -7.15 -22.87 24.16
N GLY A 61 -5.99 -22.28 23.90
CA GLY A 61 -4.70 -23.00 23.78
C GLY A 61 -4.26 -23.21 22.33
N ALA A 62 -5.03 -22.70 21.37
CA ALA A 62 -4.65 -22.69 19.98
C ALA A 62 -3.40 -21.80 19.75
N PRO A 63 -2.51 -22.18 18.81
CA PRO A 63 -1.50 -21.25 18.33
C PRO A 63 -2.17 -20.00 17.73
N ALA A 64 -1.44 -18.88 17.64
CA ALA A 64 -1.92 -17.59 17.14
C ALA A 64 -2.64 -17.63 15.77
N ALA A 65 -2.56 -18.75 15.05
CA ALA A 65 -3.19 -19.01 13.76
C ALA A 65 -4.65 -19.51 13.83
N PHE A 66 -5.23 -19.76 15.01
CA PHE A 66 -6.63 -20.18 15.08
C PHE A 66 -7.57 -19.04 14.67
N LEU A 67 -8.20 -19.23 13.51
CA LEU A 67 -9.15 -18.29 12.92
C LEU A 67 -10.55 -18.85 13.06
N ALA A 68 -11.27 -18.41 14.09
CA ALA A 68 -12.65 -18.82 14.37
C ALA A 68 -13.60 -18.54 13.18
N LEU A 69 -13.32 -17.48 12.40
CA LEU A 69 -14.12 -17.06 11.25
C LEU A 69 -13.23 -16.90 10.00
N PRO A 70 -12.76 -18.00 9.39
CA PRO A 70 -11.76 -17.96 8.32
C PRO A 70 -12.29 -17.31 7.03
N ARG A 71 -13.62 -17.34 6.81
CA ARG A 71 -14.25 -16.63 5.68
C ARG A 71 -14.30 -15.12 5.92
N ALA A 72 -14.71 -14.69 7.10
CA ALA A 72 -14.74 -13.27 7.45
C ALA A 72 -13.32 -12.68 7.43
N HIS A 73 -12.35 -13.41 7.98
CA HIS A 73 -10.95 -12.99 7.94
C HIS A 73 -10.44 -12.82 6.52
N ARG A 74 -10.67 -13.79 5.62
CA ARG A 74 -10.30 -13.67 4.21
C ARG A 74 -11.00 -12.52 3.50
N ALA A 75 -12.29 -12.30 3.78
CA ALA A 75 -13.04 -11.19 3.19
C ALA A 75 -12.49 -9.83 3.66
N CYS A 76 -12.22 -9.68 4.96
CA CYS A 76 -11.61 -8.46 5.51
C CYS A 76 -10.20 -8.22 4.96
N ALA A 77 -9.37 -9.27 4.85
CA ALA A 77 -8.04 -9.16 4.26
C ALA A 77 -8.11 -8.71 2.79
N SER A 78 -8.98 -9.35 1.99
CA SER A 78 -9.18 -8.98 0.59
C SER A 78 -9.71 -7.55 0.42
N PHE A 79 -10.62 -7.11 1.30
CA PHE A 79 -11.11 -5.73 1.31
C PHE A 79 -10.00 -4.74 1.68
N HIS A 80 -9.21 -5.06 2.72
CA HIS A 80 -8.06 -4.27 3.14
C HIS A 80 -7.05 -4.10 2.00
N ASP A 81 -6.68 -5.19 1.32
CA ASP A 81 -5.76 -5.16 0.18
C ASP A 81 -6.31 -4.29 -0.97
N THR A 82 -7.59 -4.45 -1.29
CA THR A 82 -8.25 -3.67 -2.35
C THR A 82 -8.31 -2.18 -2.02
N ALA A 83 -8.64 -1.83 -0.77
CA ALA A 83 -8.66 -0.46 -0.31
C ALA A 83 -7.26 0.16 -0.34
N HIS A 84 -6.23 -0.58 0.08
CA HIS A 84 -4.84 -0.13 0.02
C HIS A 84 -4.38 0.10 -1.43
N SER A 85 -4.73 -0.81 -2.35
CA SER A 85 -4.44 -0.62 -3.78
C SER A 85 -5.13 0.61 -4.34
N LEU A 86 -6.41 0.83 -4.03
CA LEU A 86 -7.17 1.98 -4.52
C LEU A 86 -6.59 3.31 -4.02
N VAL A 87 -6.25 3.40 -2.73
CA VAL A 87 -5.66 4.62 -2.17
C VAL A 87 -4.31 4.89 -2.81
N LEU A 88 -3.45 3.87 -2.97
CA LEU A 88 -2.18 4.02 -3.67
C LEU A 88 -2.38 4.49 -5.12
N GLU A 89 -3.35 3.92 -5.83
CA GLU A 89 -3.69 4.33 -7.19
C GLU A 89 -4.16 5.78 -7.27
N ALA A 90 -5.00 6.22 -6.33
CA ALA A 90 -5.52 7.58 -6.23
C ALA A 90 -4.40 8.59 -5.94
N MET A 91 -3.50 8.30 -4.99
CA MET A 91 -2.35 9.16 -4.68
C MET A 91 -1.39 9.25 -5.87
N LEU A 92 -1.14 8.13 -6.56
CA LEU A 92 -0.30 8.12 -7.76
C LEU A 92 -0.97 8.74 -8.99
N ALA A 93 -2.29 9.00 -8.98
CA ALA A 93 -2.99 9.56 -10.14
C ALA A 93 -2.44 10.94 -10.52
N ARG A 94 -2.11 11.77 -9.54
CA ARG A 94 -1.52 13.11 -9.78
C ARG A 94 -0.14 12.98 -10.43
N VAL A 95 0.72 12.11 -9.90
CA VAL A 95 2.05 11.84 -10.45
C VAL A 95 1.95 11.30 -11.88
N ARG A 96 1.06 10.33 -12.14
CA ARG A 96 0.82 9.81 -13.50
C ARG A 96 0.40 10.89 -14.47
N THR A 97 -0.46 11.80 -14.04
CA THR A 97 -0.95 12.90 -14.87
C THR A 97 0.18 13.86 -15.21
N ARG A 98 1.07 14.18 -14.26
CA ARG A 98 2.24 15.04 -14.52
C ARG A 98 3.30 14.39 -15.38
N LEU A 99 3.51 13.09 -15.22
CA LEU A 99 4.44 12.33 -16.02
C LEU A 99 3.90 11.94 -17.40
N ALA A 100 2.61 12.19 -17.67
CA ALA A 100 1.99 11.83 -18.93
C ALA A 100 2.64 12.59 -20.10
N GLY A 101 3.23 11.85 -21.03
CA GLY A 101 3.86 12.43 -22.22
C GLY A 101 5.26 12.99 -21.99
N VAL A 102 5.82 12.89 -20.77
CA VAL A 102 7.20 13.31 -20.47
C VAL A 102 8.18 12.67 -21.45
N ARG A 103 8.03 11.39 -21.77
CA ARG A 103 8.91 10.70 -22.74
C ARG A 103 8.95 11.30 -24.16
N ASN A 104 7.99 12.15 -24.52
CA ASN A 104 7.82 12.74 -25.85
C ASN A 104 8.09 14.26 -25.88
N LEU A 105 8.59 14.86 -24.81
CA LEU A 105 8.84 16.29 -24.77
C LEU A 105 9.92 16.70 -25.79
N ASP A 106 9.68 17.79 -26.52
CA ASP A 106 10.61 18.30 -27.54
C ASP A 106 11.94 18.77 -26.94
N VAL A 107 11.96 19.09 -25.64
CA VAL A 107 13.17 19.48 -24.90
C VAL A 107 14.25 18.40 -24.97
N TRP A 108 13.88 17.13 -25.11
CA TRP A 108 14.84 16.04 -25.26
C TRP A 108 15.60 16.13 -26.58
N LYS A 109 14.97 16.63 -27.65
CA LYS A 109 15.55 16.68 -29.00
C LYS A 109 16.24 18.01 -29.30
N ARG A 110 16.01 19.03 -28.49
CA ARG A 110 16.56 20.37 -28.72
C ARG A 110 18.07 20.35 -28.55
N GLU A 111 18.79 20.70 -29.60
CA GLU A 111 20.19 21.11 -29.52
C GLU A 111 20.23 22.49 -28.85
N SER A 112 21.20 22.73 -27.97
CA SER A 112 21.42 24.06 -27.40
C SER A 112 21.86 25.02 -28.51
N GLY A 113 20.91 25.67 -29.18
CA GLY A 113 21.19 26.84 -30.01
C GLY A 113 21.85 27.89 -29.13
N GLY A 114 22.98 28.44 -29.60
CA GLY A 114 23.88 29.27 -28.81
C GLY A 114 23.19 30.23 -27.82
N GLU A 115 23.77 30.31 -26.62
CA GLU A 115 23.45 31.21 -25.50
C GLU A 115 22.35 30.78 -24.51
N GLU A 116 21.60 29.70 -24.74
CA GLU A 116 20.78 29.12 -23.66
C GLU A 116 21.64 28.24 -22.73
N LEU A 117 22.14 28.89 -21.67
CA LEU A 117 22.75 28.25 -20.51
C LEU A 117 21.94 27.02 -20.10
N PHE A 118 22.61 25.87 -20.01
CA PHE A 118 22.09 24.68 -19.36
C PHE A 118 21.31 25.10 -18.09
N SER A 119 20.01 24.81 -18.04
CA SER A 119 19.24 25.15 -16.86
C SER A 119 19.83 24.34 -15.70
N SER A 120 20.44 25.02 -14.74
CA SER A 120 20.81 24.43 -13.45
C SER A 120 19.58 24.07 -12.62
N TYR A 121 18.37 24.31 -13.15
CA TYR A 121 17.10 24.07 -12.50
C TYR A 121 16.34 22.92 -13.17
N PRO A 122 15.66 22.09 -12.35
CA PRO A 122 14.77 21.05 -12.85
C PRO A 122 13.58 21.65 -13.61
N GLN A 123 13.05 20.88 -14.56
CA GLN A 123 11.86 21.24 -15.32
C GLN A 123 10.58 21.13 -14.48
N GLU A 124 9.52 21.78 -14.96
CA GLU A 124 8.22 21.88 -14.28
C GLU A 124 7.64 20.51 -13.88
N PHE A 125 7.73 19.49 -14.75
CA PHE A 125 7.22 18.16 -14.42
C PHE A 125 7.92 17.56 -13.19
N ALA A 126 9.23 17.80 -13.06
CA ALA A 126 10.03 17.28 -11.97
C ALA A 126 9.73 18.06 -10.68
N THR A 127 9.68 19.40 -10.75
CA THR A 127 9.34 20.24 -9.59
C THR A 127 7.92 19.97 -9.09
N GLU A 128 6.92 19.87 -9.96
CA GLU A 128 5.54 19.59 -9.54
C GLU A 128 5.37 18.20 -8.90
N VAL A 129 6.09 17.18 -9.41
CA VAL A 129 6.11 15.85 -8.79
C VAL A 129 6.82 15.92 -7.44
N GLY A 130 7.98 16.56 -7.37
CA GLY A 130 8.75 16.69 -6.13
C GLY A 130 7.99 17.44 -5.04
N GLU A 131 7.39 18.58 -5.38
CA GLU A 131 6.54 19.36 -4.49
C GLU A 131 5.37 18.52 -3.97
N TYR A 132 4.67 17.79 -4.84
CA TYR A 132 3.60 16.90 -4.41
C TYR A 132 4.10 15.83 -3.42
N LEU A 133 5.22 15.18 -3.71
CA LEU A 133 5.81 14.16 -2.83
C LEU A 133 6.17 14.75 -1.45
N LEU A 134 6.68 15.98 -1.41
CA LEU A 134 7.00 16.69 -0.17
C LEU A 134 5.77 17.07 0.68
N THR A 135 4.56 17.04 0.10
CA THR A 135 3.31 17.21 0.86
C THR A 135 2.80 15.92 1.51
N LEU A 136 3.36 14.75 1.16
CA LEU A 136 2.88 13.46 1.67
C LEU A 136 2.92 13.35 3.20
N PRO A 137 3.98 13.80 3.90
CA PRO A 137 4.01 13.72 5.36
C PRO A 137 2.83 14.45 6.02
N GLN A 138 2.48 15.65 5.52
CA GLN A 138 1.36 16.42 6.06
C GLN A 138 0.00 15.79 5.70
N LEU A 139 -0.13 15.19 4.51
CA LEU A 139 -1.36 14.50 4.10
C LEU A 139 -1.62 13.22 4.91
N LEU A 140 -0.55 12.56 5.38
CA LEU A 140 -0.60 11.24 6.00
C LEU A 140 -0.37 11.27 7.52
N GLU A 141 -0.19 12.45 8.11
CA GLU A 141 0.07 12.64 9.55
C GLU A 141 -0.96 11.95 10.45
N GLN A 142 -2.23 11.90 9.99
CA GLN A 142 -3.34 11.30 10.75
C GLN A 142 -3.33 9.75 10.76
N LEU A 143 -2.44 9.11 9.99
CA LEU A 143 -2.31 7.65 9.94
C LEU A 143 -1.33 7.07 10.97
N GLU A 144 -0.73 7.92 11.81
CA GLU A 144 0.19 7.52 12.89
C GLU A 144 1.25 6.50 12.39
N ASP A 145 1.22 5.28 12.93
CA ASP A 145 2.16 4.18 12.68
C ASP A 145 2.24 3.73 11.20
N GLU A 146 1.22 4.01 10.38
CA GLU A 146 1.20 3.60 8.97
C GLU A 146 1.73 4.71 8.02
N SER A 147 1.97 5.92 8.52
CA SER A 147 2.34 7.08 7.69
C SER A 147 3.64 6.87 6.90
N GLU A 148 4.69 6.36 7.55
CA GLU A 148 5.98 6.08 6.92
C GLU A 148 5.88 5.02 5.81
N GLU A 149 5.08 3.96 6.04
CA GLU A 149 4.83 2.92 5.05
C GLU A 149 4.16 3.52 3.82
N TRP A 150 3.13 4.36 4.02
CA TRP A 150 2.40 5.00 2.93
C TRP A 150 3.26 5.99 2.15
N ILE A 151 4.07 6.83 2.83
CA ILE A 151 5.03 7.73 2.18
C ILE A 151 5.97 6.92 1.29
N THR A 152 6.57 5.85 1.83
CA THR A 152 7.49 4.97 1.10
C THR A 152 6.80 4.35 -0.13
N ARG A 153 5.58 3.84 0.02
CA ARG A 153 4.83 3.20 -1.08
C ARG A 153 4.51 4.17 -2.21
N VAL A 154 4.06 5.38 -1.88
CA VAL A 154 3.72 6.41 -2.88
C VAL A 154 4.99 6.92 -3.56
N ALA A 155 6.04 7.23 -2.80
CA ALA A 155 7.31 7.69 -3.33
C ALA A 155 7.97 6.66 -4.26
N LEU A 156 7.99 5.39 -3.85
CA LEU A 156 8.49 4.29 -4.69
C LEU A 156 7.62 4.10 -5.94
N GLY A 157 6.31 4.25 -5.82
CA GLY A 157 5.39 4.24 -6.96
C GLY A 157 5.68 5.37 -7.96
N ALA A 158 5.96 6.57 -7.47
CA ALA A 158 6.34 7.72 -8.28
C ALA A 158 7.68 7.49 -9.00
N ALA A 159 8.69 6.98 -8.29
CA ALA A 159 9.99 6.63 -8.87
C ALA A 159 9.86 5.58 -9.99
N LYS A 160 9.04 4.54 -9.79
CA LYS A 160 8.75 3.52 -10.84
C LYS A 160 8.10 4.13 -12.08
N LEU A 161 7.17 5.07 -11.90
CA LEU A 161 6.51 5.75 -13.01
C LEU A 161 7.51 6.62 -13.78
N LEU A 162 8.35 7.39 -13.07
CA LEU A 162 9.40 8.20 -13.68
C LEU A 162 10.39 7.34 -14.45
N GLN A 163 10.89 6.25 -13.85
CA GLN A 163 11.79 5.30 -14.51
C GLN A 163 11.19 4.77 -15.83
N LYS A 164 9.89 4.46 -15.83
CA LYS A 164 9.17 4.00 -17.03
C LYS A 164 9.08 5.09 -18.11
N GLU A 165 8.89 6.35 -17.75
CA GLU A 165 8.91 7.46 -18.72
C GLU A 165 10.32 7.68 -19.26
N VAL A 166 11.33 7.74 -18.40
CA VAL A 166 12.75 7.91 -18.76
C VAL A 166 13.21 6.83 -19.73
N LEU A 167 12.98 5.55 -19.40
CA LEU A 167 13.33 4.43 -20.28
C LEU A 167 12.58 4.45 -21.61
N GLY A 168 11.44 5.15 -21.66
CA GLY A 168 10.58 5.30 -22.82
C GLY A 168 11.00 6.42 -23.79
N ILE A 169 11.95 7.27 -23.41
CA ILE A 169 12.51 8.31 -24.28
C ILE A 169 13.27 7.62 -25.43
N ARG A 170 12.94 7.98 -26.68
CA ARG A 170 13.50 7.36 -27.89
C ARG A 170 14.61 8.17 -28.54
N GLU A 171 14.49 9.50 -28.49
CA GLU A 171 15.41 10.44 -29.13
C GLU A 171 15.83 11.47 -28.09
N MET A 172 17.13 11.77 -28.03
CA MET A 172 17.68 12.74 -27.08
C MET A 172 18.98 13.37 -27.59
N SER A 173 19.09 14.69 -27.51
CA SER A 173 20.33 15.43 -27.75
C SER A 173 21.25 15.35 -26.52
N THR A 174 22.50 15.79 -26.68
CA THR A 174 23.41 15.93 -25.52
C THR A 174 22.85 16.91 -24.47
N ALA A 175 22.26 18.02 -24.92
CA ALA A 175 21.64 19.01 -24.05
C ALA A 175 20.41 18.45 -23.33
N GLY A 176 19.54 17.74 -24.03
CA GLY A 176 18.37 17.06 -23.44
C GLY A 176 18.77 16.02 -22.39
N GLY A 177 19.85 15.27 -22.65
CA GLY A 177 20.40 14.33 -21.67
C GLY A 177 20.99 15.01 -20.43
N ALA A 178 21.60 16.18 -20.58
CA ALA A 178 22.07 16.97 -19.43
C ALA A 178 20.87 17.46 -18.59
N GLN A 179 19.84 18.02 -19.23
CA GLN A 179 18.62 18.47 -18.55
C GLN A 179 17.93 17.34 -17.80
N LEU A 180 17.74 16.19 -18.45
CA LEU A 180 17.15 15.02 -17.81
C LEU A 180 17.96 14.54 -16.60
N GLY A 181 19.28 14.76 -16.60
CA GLY A 181 20.13 14.51 -15.45
C GLY A 181 19.77 15.39 -14.25
N VAL A 182 19.60 16.70 -14.48
CA VAL A 182 19.17 17.65 -13.44
C VAL A 182 17.79 17.27 -12.88
N ASP A 183 16.87 16.88 -13.75
CA ASP A 183 15.51 16.50 -13.35
C ASP A 183 15.52 15.22 -12.49
N VAL A 184 16.30 14.20 -12.89
CA VAL A 184 16.46 12.95 -12.15
C VAL A 184 17.14 13.18 -10.81
N GLU A 185 18.22 13.97 -10.77
CA GLU A 185 18.93 14.33 -9.54
C GLU A 185 18.01 15.06 -8.55
N TYR A 186 17.20 16.00 -9.03
CA TYR A 186 16.22 16.68 -8.19
C TYR A 186 15.23 15.70 -7.54
N ILE A 187 14.65 14.78 -8.32
CA ILE A 187 13.71 13.78 -7.78
C ILE A 187 14.41 12.84 -6.79
N LEU A 188 15.65 12.41 -7.05
CA LEU A 188 16.42 11.60 -6.11
C LEU A 188 16.65 12.33 -4.78
N ASN A 189 16.96 13.63 -4.83
CA ASN A 189 17.09 14.44 -3.63
C ASN A 189 15.77 14.57 -2.85
N VAL A 190 14.63 14.68 -3.54
CA VAL A 190 13.31 14.67 -2.90
C VAL A 190 13.01 13.32 -2.23
N LEU A 191 13.30 12.21 -2.91
CA LEU A 191 13.11 10.86 -2.35
C LEU A 191 13.99 10.64 -1.12
N ALA A 192 15.24 11.10 -1.16
CA ALA A 192 16.15 11.07 -0.02
C ALA A 192 15.65 11.92 1.15
N ALA A 193 15.09 13.12 0.87
CA ALA A 193 14.51 13.98 1.90
C ALA A 193 13.27 13.35 2.58
N LEU A 194 12.56 12.46 1.89
CA LEU A 194 11.46 11.66 2.45
C LEU A 194 11.94 10.40 3.18
N GLY A 195 13.26 10.15 3.24
CA GLY A 195 13.83 8.95 3.87
C GLY A 195 13.56 7.66 3.09
N VAL A 196 13.35 7.75 1.77
CA VAL A 196 12.98 6.61 0.94
C VAL A 196 14.20 6.00 0.28
N ASP A 197 14.56 4.79 0.71
CA ASP A 197 15.59 3.98 0.07
C ASP A 197 15.00 3.26 -1.16
N LEU A 198 15.60 3.50 -2.33
CA LEU A 198 15.17 2.84 -3.56
C LEU A 198 15.68 1.39 -3.62
N PRO A 199 14.80 0.40 -3.87
CA PRO A 199 15.21 -0.97 -4.09
C PRO A 199 15.94 -1.11 -5.42
N ALA A 200 16.82 -2.11 -5.56
CA ALA A 200 17.63 -2.34 -6.77
C ALA A 200 16.82 -2.47 -8.09
N ALA A 201 15.54 -2.83 -8.02
CA ALA A 201 14.66 -2.88 -9.20
C ALA A 201 14.29 -1.49 -9.73
N VAL A 202 14.44 -0.44 -8.93
CA VAL A 202 14.11 0.95 -9.24
C VAL A 202 15.39 1.77 -9.23
N ASP A 203 15.97 1.95 -10.41
CA ASP A 203 17.24 2.65 -10.59
C ASP A 203 17.06 3.75 -11.64
N LEU A 204 16.91 4.99 -11.14
CA LEU A 204 16.70 6.17 -11.98
C LEU A 204 17.99 6.60 -12.69
N GLU A 205 19.15 6.42 -12.06
CA GLU A 205 20.45 6.76 -12.65
C GLU A 205 20.80 5.79 -13.79
N ALA A 206 20.58 4.49 -13.59
CA ALA A 206 20.75 3.51 -14.66
C ALA A 206 19.74 3.72 -15.79
N ALA A 207 18.49 4.10 -15.47
CA ALA A 207 17.51 4.44 -16.49
C ALA A 207 17.92 5.66 -17.31
N LEU A 208 18.45 6.70 -16.67
CA LEU A 208 19.03 7.88 -17.31
C LEU A 208 20.20 7.49 -18.22
N ALA A 209 21.13 6.68 -17.73
CA ALA A 209 22.28 6.23 -18.52
C ALA A 209 21.83 5.43 -19.76
N GLN A 210 20.84 4.56 -19.61
CA GLN A 210 20.26 3.81 -20.72
C GLN A 210 19.55 4.72 -21.73
N ALA A 211 18.79 5.72 -21.26
CA ALA A 211 18.14 6.69 -22.14
C ALA A 211 19.19 7.47 -22.96
N LYS A 212 20.29 7.91 -22.33
CA LYS A 212 21.42 8.58 -23.00
C LYS A 212 22.08 7.68 -24.04
N ALA A 213 22.32 6.42 -23.71
CA ALA A 213 22.94 5.46 -24.61
C ALA A 213 22.09 5.19 -25.87
N LYS A 214 20.76 5.05 -25.72
CA LYS A 214 19.83 4.85 -26.85
C LYS A 214 19.90 6.00 -27.85
N ALA A 215 20.04 7.22 -27.36
CA ALA A 215 20.06 8.40 -28.21
C ALA A 215 21.39 8.59 -28.95
N GLY A 216 22.52 8.21 -28.35
CA GLY A 216 23.82 8.20 -29.02
C GLY A 216 23.94 7.17 -30.14
N ALA A 217 23.15 6.08 -30.10
CA ALA A 217 23.16 5.03 -31.12
C ALA A 217 22.37 5.40 -32.40
N GLY A 218 21.47 6.39 -32.33
CA GLY A 218 20.63 6.81 -33.47
C GLY A 218 21.26 7.88 -34.38
N GLY A 219 22.43 8.42 -34.04
CA GLY A 219 23.14 9.45 -34.82
C GLY A 219 24.21 8.93 -35.78
N ALA A 220 24.29 7.61 -36.00
CA ALA A 220 25.33 6.97 -36.81
C ALA A 220 24.81 6.34 -38.12
N GLU A 221 23.59 6.68 -38.55
CA GLU A 221 23.00 6.23 -39.84
C GLU A 221 22.82 7.39 -40.82
#